data_AF-A0A535U3J9-F1
#
_entry.id   AF-A0A535U3J9-F1
#
_cell.length_a   1.000
_cell.length_b   1.000
_cell.length_c   1.000
_cell.angle_alpha   90.00
_cell.angle_beta   90.00
_cell.angle_gamma   90.00
#
_symmetry.space_group_name_H-M   'P 1'
#
loop_
_entity.id
_entity.type
_entity.pdbx_description
1 polymer ?
#
loop_
_entity_poly.entity_id
_entity_poly.type
_entity_poly.pdbx_seq_one_letter_code
_entity_poly.pdbx_strand_id
1 'polypeptide(L)'
;MKAEDMDGRIGEAWSGIVPDGSHINLVMARRGSPTAASIVGALASPRPGHVPFLAVVEPGVLVRPITLVVNKVTLGHEPLDSITWGAAQLGISQGVLDAVADSLIDPAEAGALVLLVAVWVDPGATDETAVRMANRAATRAAIEDALTDRDANYVRGVAGRREHANNGYYKGK
;
A
#
# COMPACT_ATOMS: atom_id res chain seq x y z
N MET A 1 -5.18 18.12 6.94
CA MET A 1 -4.85 18.40 5.52
C MET A 1 -6.11 18.16 4.72
N LYS A 2 -6.43 19.00 3.72
CA LYS A 2 -7.64 18.82 2.90
C LYS A 2 -7.34 17.90 1.71
N ALA A 3 -8.35 17.25 1.13
CA ALA A 3 -8.13 16.35 -0.02
C ALA A 3 -7.49 17.05 -1.23
N GLU A 4 -7.67 18.36 -1.39
CA GLU A 4 -7.02 19.18 -2.42
C GLU A 4 -5.48 19.17 -2.35
N ASP A 5 -4.91 18.99 -1.16
CA ASP A 5 -3.47 18.96 -0.91
C ASP A 5 -2.88 17.54 -0.93
N MET A 6 -3.72 16.53 -1.20
CA MET A 6 -3.34 15.11 -1.10
C MET A 6 -3.06 14.46 -2.46
N ASP A 7 -3.26 15.19 -3.56
CA ASP A 7 -3.03 14.61 -4.88
C ASP A 7 -1.55 14.37 -5.18
N GLY A 8 -1.23 13.15 -5.62
CA GLY A 8 0.13 12.79 -6.02
C GLY A 8 1.07 12.51 -4.84
N ARG A 9 0.55 12.36 -3.61
CA ARG A 9 1.36 11.93 -2.46
C ARG A 9 1.76 10.48 -2.61
N ILE A 10 3.00 10.17 -2.23
CA ILE A 10 3.60 8.85 -2.36
C ILE A 10 4.15 8.45 -1.01
N GLY A 11 3.92 7.21 -0.62
CA GLY A 11 4.54 6.65 0.58
C GLY A 11 4.94 5.19 0.40
N GLU A 12 5.80 4.73 1.29
CA GLU A 12 6.18 3.33 1.38
C GLU A 12 6.29 2.86 2.83
N ALA A 13 6.10 1.56 3.04
CA ALA A 13 6.52 0.94 4.29
C ALA A 13 6.78 -0.56 4.14
N TRP A 14 7.68 -1.05 4.99
CA TRP A 14 7.91 -2.46 5.28
C TRP A 14 7.39 -2.81 6.68
N SER A 15 6.78 -3.99 6.83
CA SER A 15 6.46 -4.57 8.14
C SER A 15 6.53 -6.09 8.12
N GLY A 16 6.70 -6.69 9.30
CA GLY A 16 6.82 -8.13 9.48
C GLY A 16 8.22 -8.67 9.18
N ILE A 17 8.30 -9.99 9.05
CA ILE A 17 9.53 -10.76 8.88
C ILE A 17 9.33 -11.68 7.67
N VAL A 18 10.31 -11.72 6.76
CA VAL A 18 10.30 -12.64 5.60
C VAL A 18 10.22 -14.10 6.09
N PRO A 19 9.35 -14.96 5.51
CA PRO A 19 8.57 -14.71 4.29
C PRO A 19 7.20 -14.06 4.53
N ASP A 20 6.69 -14.03 5.75
CA ASP A 20 5.32 -13.57 6.06
C ASP A 20 5.21 -12.04 6.27
N GLY A 21 6.19 -11.29 5.76
CA GLY A 21 6.23 -9.82 5.78
C GLY A 21 5.49 -9.17 4.62
N SER A 22 5.45 -7.84 4.61
CA SER A 22 4.82 -7.06 3.54
C SER A 22 5.60 -5.80 3.21
N HIS A 23 5.70 -5.51 1.91
CA HIS A 23 6.22 -4.25 1.39
C HIS A 23 5.13 -3.54 0.57
N ILE A 24 4.67 -2.40 1.09
CA ILE A 24 3.65 -1.57 0.45
C ILE A 24 4.30 -0.36 -0.23
N ASN A 25 3.96 -0.11 -1.49
CA ASN A 25 4.12 1.21 -2.10
C ASN A 25 2.74 1.80 -2.35
N LEU A 26 2.57 3.06 -1.98
CA LEU A 26 1.29 3.73 -1.97
C LEU A 26 1.34 5.01 -2.79
N VAL A 27 0.31 5.23 -3.59
CA VAL A 27 0.01 6.54 -4.19
C VAL A 27 -1.36 6.98 -3.70
N MET A 28 -1.45 8.23 -3.24
CA MET A 28 -2.67 8.87 -2.82
C MET A 28 -3.07 9.94 -3.85
N ALA A 29 -4.34 9.98 -4.20
CA ALA A 29 -4.89 10.89 -5.18
C ALA A 29 -6.22 11.46 -4.71
N ARG A 30 -6.49 12.70 -5.11
CA ARG A 30 -7.83 13.27 -4.99
C ARG A 30 -8.70 12.74 -6.13
N ARG A 31 -9.92 12.28 -5.84
CA ARG A 31 -10.88 11.85 -6.85
C ARG A 31 -11.09 12.96 -7.89
N GLY A 32 -11.01 12.58 -9.17
CA GLY A 32 -11.13 13.52 -10.29
C GLY A 32 -9.86 14.30 -10.62
N SER A 33 -8.72 13.98 -9.99
CA SER A 33 -7.41 14.48 -10.38
C SER A 33 -6.79 13.68 -11.54
N PRO A 34 -5.73 14.19 -12.19
CA PRO A 34 -4.92 13.42 -13.13
C PRO A 34 -4.35 12.13 -12.51
N THR A 35 -3.87 12.19 -11.26
CA THR A 35 -3.35 11.01 -10.55
C THR A 35 -4.44 9.95 -10.37
N ALA A 36 -5.65 10.35 -9.97
CA ALA A 36 -6.78 9.43 -9.84
C ALA A 36 -7.18 8.83 -11.19
N ALA A 37 -7.09 9.59 -12.30
CA ALA A 37 -7.33 9.06 -13.64
C ALA A 37 -6.31 7.97 -14.01
N SER A 38 -5.03 8.14 -13.66
CA SER A 38 -4.01 7.10 -13.84
C SER A 38 -4.29 5.84 -13.01
N ILE A 39 -4.74 5.99 -11.76
CA ILE A 39 -5.13 4.85 -10.91
C ILE A 39 -6.31 4.09 -11.51
N VAL A 40 -7.35 4.79 -11.97
CA VAL A 40 -8.50 4.16 -12.64
C VAL A 40 -8.09 3.48 -13.95
N GLY A 41 -7.17 4.08 -14.71
CA GLY A 41 -6.59 3.47 -15.91
C GLY A 41 -5.88 2.14 -15.61
N ALA A 42 -5.17 2.05 -14.48
CA ALA A 42 -4.56 0.80 -14.03
C ALA A 42 -5.63 -0.25 -13.70
N LEU A 43 -6.69 0.11 -12.98
CA LEU A 43 -7.82 -0.80 -12.70
C LEU A 43 -8.43 -1.38 -13.98
N ALA A 44 -8.55 -0.56 -15.03
CA ALA A 44 -9.13 -0.98 -16.31
C ALA A 44 -8.18 -1.81 -17.19
N SER A 45 -6.93 -2.05 -16.76
CA SER A 45 -5.87 -2.65 -17.59
C SER A 45 -5.24 -3.92 -16.97
N PRO A 46 -6.03 -4.96 -16.64
CA PRO A 46 -5.48 -6.20 -16.08
C PRO A 46 -4.56 -6.93 -17.06
N ARG A 47 -3.53 -7.61 -16.54
CA ARG A 47 -2.56 -8.42 -17.31
C ARG A 47 -2.44 -9.82 -16.71
N PRO A 48 -2.00 -10.83 -17.48
CA PRO A 48 -1.74 -12.17 -16.93
C PRO A 48 -0.84 -12.11 -15.68
N GLY A 49 -1.33 -12.70 -14.58
CA GLY A 49 -0.66 -12.71 -13.28
C GLY A 49 -0.59 -11.39 -12.52
N HIS A 50 -1.12 -10.28 -13.08
CA HIS A 50 -1.18 -8.97 -12.43
C HIS A 50 -2.55 -8.36 -12.64
N VAL A 51 -3.42 -8.55 -11.64
CA VAL A 51 -4.84 -8.19 -11.73
C VAL A 51 -5.12 -7.13 -10.68
N PRO A 52 -5.28 -5.86 -11.06
CA PRO A 52 -5.70 -4.82 -10.13
C PRO A 52 -7.12 -5.06 -9.62
N PHE A 53 -7.36 -4.83 -8.34
CA PHE A 53 -8.66 -5.04 -7.71
C PHE A 53 -8.96 -4.00 -6.63
N LEU A 54 -10.23 -3.82 -6.30
CA LEU A 54 -10.62 -2.91 -5.22
C LEU A 54 -10.60 -3.64 -3.89
N ALA A 55 -9.95 -3.06 -2.88
CA ALA A 55 -9.96 -3.59 -1.53
C ALA A 55 -11.37 -3.50 -0.92
N VAL A 56 -11.86 -4.62 -0.42
CA VAL A 56 -13.11 -4.74 0.33
C VAL A 56 -12.82 -5.27 1.73
N VAL A 57 -13.54 -4.76 2.73
CA VAL A 57 -13.44 -5.30 4.11
C VAL A 57 -14.20 -6.62 4.23
N GLU A 58 -15.28 -6.75 3.48
CA GLU A 58 -16.07 -7.97 3.27
C GLU A 58 -16.75 -7.90 1.89
N PRO A 59 -17.21 -9.02 1.30
CA PRO A 59 -17.82 -9.02 -0.02
C PRO A 59 -18.96 -8.00 -0.16
N GLY A 60 -18.83 -7.07 -1.10
CA GLY A 60 -19.80 -6.01 -1.34
C GLY A 60 -19.59 -4.72 -0.54
N VAL A 61 -18.62 -4.69 0.40
CA VAL A 61 -18.34 -3.51 1.23
C VAL A 61 -16.95 -2.96 0.92
N LEU A 62 -16.92 -1.96 0.04
CA LEU A 62 -15.70 -1.23 -0.34
C LEU A 62 -15.16 -0.40 0.82
N VAL A 63 -13.83 -0.42 0.97
CA VAL A 63 -13.14 0.48 1.88
C VAL A 63 -13.19 1.92 1.34
N ARG A 64 -13.24 2.90 2.25
CA ARG A 64 -13.07 4.33 1.96
C ARG A 64 -11.90 4.88 2.78
N PRO A 65 -10.90 5.57 2.17
CA PRO A 65 -10.75 5.86 0.73
C PRO A 65 -10.79 4.65 -0.19
N ILE A 66 -11.23 4.85 -1.45
CA ILE A 66 -11.24 3.76 -2.43
C ILE A 66 -9.80 3.31 -2.64
N THR A 67 -9.51 2.03 -2.41
CA THR A 67 -8.16 1.50 -2.54
C THR A 67 -8.08 0.48 -3.67
N LEU A 68 -7.33 0.82 -4.72
CA LEU A 68 -6.90 -0.12 -5.74
C LEU A 68 -5.67 -0.87 -5.26
N VAL A 69 -5.69 -2.19 -5.29
CA VAL A 69 -4.56 -3.05 -4.94
C VAL A 69 -3.97 -3.65 -6.22
N VAL A 70 -2.64 -3.66 -6.33
CA VAL A 70 -1.89 -4.29 -7.42
C VAL A 70 -0.80 -5.17 -6.82
N ASN A 71 -0.75 -6.44 -7.20
CA ASN A 71 0.30 -7.36 -6.76
C ASN A 71 1.64 -7.03 -7.47
N LYS A 72 2.76 -7.13 -6.75
CA LYS A 72 4.12 -6.99 -7.32
C LYS A 72 4.74 -8.31 -7.77
N VAL A 73 4.22 -9.42 -7.24
CA VAL A 73 4.63 -10.78 -7.60
C VAL A 73 3.60 -11.38 -8.52
N THR A 74 4.03 -12.01 -9.61
CA THR A 74 3.14 -12.71 -10.56
C THR A 74 2.30 -13.77 -9.84
N LEU A 75 0.98 -13.59 -9.85
CA LEU A 75 0.00 -14.55 -9.37
C LEU A 75 -0.24 -15.65 -10.41
N GLY A 76 -0.77 -16.79 -9.97
CA GLY A 76 -1.11 -17.95 -10.79
C GLY A 76 -0.77 -19.29 -10.14
N HIS A 77 -0.50 -19.31 -8.85
CA HIS A 77 -0.20 -20.53 -8.10
C HIS A 77 -0.60 -20.40 -6.63
N GLU A 78 -1.15 -21.48 -6.08
CA GLU A 78 -1.42 -21.58 -4.65
C GLU A 78 -0.15 -21.95 -3.87
N PRO A 79 0.00 -21.51 -2.60
CA PRO A 79 -0.97 -20.73 -1.83
C PRO A 79 -0.87 -19.21 -2.02
N LEU A 80 0.04 -18.71 -2.87
CA LEU A 80 0.28 -17.27 -3.02
C LEU A 80 -0.98 -16.50 -3.43
N ASP A 81 -1.76 -17.07 -4.35
CA ASP A 81 -3.01 -16.48 -4.82
C ASP A 81 -3.98 -16.30 -3.63
N SER A 82 -4.36 -17.37 -2.93
CA SER A 82 -5.26 -17.29 -1.78
C SER A 82 -4.77 -16.37 -0.65
N ILE A 83 -3.47 -16.37 -0.34
CA ILE A 83 -2.87 -15.46 0.64
C ILE A 83 -2.99 -13.99 0.19
N THR A 84 -2.79 -13.71 -1.09
CA THR A 84 -2.88 -12.36 -1.65
C THR A 84 -4.32 -11.85 -1.64
N TRP A 85 -5.27 -12.68 -2.10
CA TRP A 85 -6.70 -12.31 -2.16
C TRP A 85 -7.37 -12.32 -0.78
N GLY A 86 -6.86 -13.10 0.17
CA GLY A 86 -7.38 -13.21 1.53
C GLY A 86 -6.61 -12.33 2.52
N ALA A 87 -5.56 -12.90 3.11
CA ALA A 87 -4.79 -12.30 4.20
C ALA A 87 -4.25 -10.90 3.86
N ALA A 88 -3.63 -10.72 2.69
CA ALA A 88 -3.05 -9.45 2.31
C ALA A 88 -4.12 -8.38 2.06
N GLN A 89 -5.17 -8.70 1.30
CA GLN A 89 -6.30 -7.78 1.06
C GLN A 89 -6.99 -7.36 2.38
N LEU A 90 -7.23 -8.31 3.29
CA LEU A 90 -7.82 -8.00 4.59
C LEU A 90 -6.91 -7.08 5.40
N GLY A 91 -5.60 -7.35 5.42
CA GLY A 91 -4.62 -6.50 6.08
C GLY A 91 -4.61 -5.09 5.52
N ILE A 92 -4.52 -4.95 4.19
CA ILE A 92 -4.57 -3.64 3.50
C ILE A 92 -5.84 -2.88 3.87
N SER A 93 -6.99 -3.54 3.80
CA SER A 93 -8.29 -2.95 4.14
C SER A 93 -8.31 -2.45 5.59
N GLN A 94 -7.80 -3.25 6.54
CA GLN A 94 -7.69 -2.85 7.93
C GLN A 94 -6.73 -1.68 8.12
N GLY A 95 -5.59 -1.63 7.42
CA GLY A 95 -4.64 -0.52 7.53
C GLY A 95 -5.20 0.81 7.02
N VAL A 96 -6.00 0.78 5.96
CA VAL A 96 -6.73 1.95 5.46
C VAL A 96 -7.80 2.39 6.46
N LEU A 97 -8.59 1.44 7.00
CA LEU A 97 -9.63 1.74 7.98
C LEU A 97 -9.05 2.26 9.30
N ASP A 98 -7.89 1.76 9.73
CA ASP A 98 -7.16 2.29 10.89
C ASP A 98 -6.76 3.76 10.67
N ALA A 99 -6.25 4.10 9.48
CA ALA A 99 -5.90 5.48 9.17
C ALA A 99 -7.12 6.43 9.22
N VAL A 100 -8.31 5.95 8.86
CA VAL A 100 -9.57 6.72 8.99
C VAL A 100 -10.04 6.78 10.44
N ALA A 101 -10.03 5.66 11.16
CA ALA A 101 -10.46 5.56 12.55
C ALA A 101 -9.58 6.44 13.47
N ASP A 102 -8.28 6.48 13.22
CA ASP A 102 -7.31 7.30 13.95
C ASP A 102 -7.32 8.78 13.50
N SER A 103 -8.17 9.14 12.53
CA SER A 103 -8.21 10.48 11.91
C SER A 103 -6.88 10.93 11.29
N LEU A 104 -6.00 9.99 10.93
CA LEU A 104 -4.83 10.26 10.07
C LEU A 104 -5.30 10.70 8.68
N ILE A 105 -6.38 10.07 8.20
CA ILE A 105 -7.22 10.58 7.11
C ILE A 105 -8.54 11.02 7.74
N ASP A 106 -8.94 12.27 7.53
CA ASP A 106 -10.23 12.77 8.00
C ASP A 106 -11.38 11.94 7.38
N PRO A 107 -12.27 11.34 8.19
CA PRO A 107 -13.43 10.60 7.68
C PRO A 107 -14.30 11.40 6.70
N ALA A 108 -14.39 12.73 6.85
CA ALA A 108 -15.13 13.60 5.95
C ALA A 108 -14.47 13.70 4.55
N GLU A 109 -13.15 13.59 4.50
CA GLU A 109 -12.36 13.68 3.26
C GLU A 109 -12.14 12.30 2.62
N ALA A 110 -12.26 11.21 3.39
CA ALA A 110 -11.99 9.85 2.93
C ALA A 110 -12.77 9.47 1.65
N GLY A 111 -14.02 9.95 1.51
CA GLY A 111 -14.85 9.70 0.33
C GLY A 111 -14.34 10.38 -0.96
N ALA A 112 -13.50 11.41 -0.83
CA ALA A 112 -12.92 12.18 -1.92
C ALA A 112 -11.52 11.69 -2.33
N LEU A 113 -10.98 10.66 -1.69
CA LEU A 113 -9.65 10.13 -1.96
C LEU A 113 -9.69 8.78 -2.69
N VAL A 114 -8.65 8.52 -3.47
CA VAL A 114 -8.36 7.24 -4.11
C VAL A 114 -6.92 6.87 -3.80
N LEU A 115 -6.70 5.63 -3.37
CA LEU A 115 -5.39 5.06 -3.09
C LEU A 115 -5.06 4.00 -4.14
N LEU A 116 -3.79 3.93 -4.53
CA LEU A 116 -3.20 2.77 -5.18
C LEU A 116 -2.19 2.16 -4.22
N VAL A 117 -2.36 0.87 -3.93
CA VAL A 117 -1.51 0.07 -3.07
C VAL A 117 -0.87 -1.02 -3.92
N ALA A 118 0.43 -0.91 -4.16
CA ALA A 118 1.21 -1.98 -4.74
C ALA A 118 1.76 -2.86 -3.61
N VAL A 119 1.31 -4.12 -3.55
CA VAL A 119 1.63 -5.07 -2.48
C VAL A 119 2.62 -6.14 -2.95
N TRP A 120 3.64 -6.39 -2.15
CA TRP A 120 4.50 -7.56 -2.30
C TRP A 120 4.23 -8.55 -1.16
N VAL A 121 3.97 -9.80 -1.53
CA VAL A 121 3.87 -10.96 -0.64
C VAL A 121 4.90 -11.96 -1.13
N ASP A 122 5.69 -12.54 -0.23
CA ASP A 122 6.70 -13.54 -0.59
C ASP A 122 6.01 -14.82 -1.12
N PRO A 123 6.46 -15.41 -2.25
CA PRO A 123 5.97 -16.71 -2.71
C PRO A 123 6.10 -17.84 -1.68
N GLY A 124 7.03 -17.72 -0.73
CA GLY A 124 7.24 -18.64 0.38
C GLY A 124 6.43 -18.32 1.64
N ALA A 125 5.50 -17.35 1.60
CA ALA A 125 4.64 -17.04 2.73
C ALA A 125 3.72 -18.22 3.06
N THR A 126 3.54 -18.48 4.35
CA THR A 126 2.76 -19.64 4.85
C THR A 126 1.86 -19.29 6.04
N ASP A 127 2.16 -18.22 6.78
CA ASP A 127 1.34 -17.77 7.90
C ASP A 127 0.45 -16.60 7.47
N GLU A 128 -0.80 -16.92 7.12
CA GLU A 128 -1.82 -15.93 6.76
C GLU A 128 -2.06 -14.88 7.85
N THR A 129 -1.95 -15.24 9.13
CA THR A 129 -2.18 -14.27 10.22
C THR A 129 -1.05 -13.26 10.27
N ALA A 130 0.19 -13.72 10.14
CA ALA A 130 1.37 -12.86 10.07
C ALA A 130 1.32 -11.96 8.82
N VAL A 131 1.00 -12.52 7.64
CA VAL A 131 0.83 -11.73 6.40
C VAL A 131 -0.24 -10.65 6.55
N ARG A 132 -1.40 -10.99 7.13
CA ARG A 132 -2.46 -10.01 7.39
C ARG A 132 -1.98 -8.89 8.31
N MET A 133 -1.30 -9.22 9.40
CA MET A 133 -0.78 -8.24 10.35
C MET A 133 0.28 -7.33 9.72
N ALA A 134 1.21 -7.91 8.96
CA ALA A 134 2.24 -7.17 8.23
C ALA A 134 1.62 -6.21 7.21
N ASN A 135 0.63 -6.66 6.43
CA ASN A 135 -0.05 -5.82 5.46
C ASN A 135 -0.84 -4.67 6.11
N ARG A 136 -1.49 -4.92 7.26
CA ARG A 136 -2.18 -3.89 8.03
C ARG A 136 -1.21 -2.81 8.51
N ALA A 137 -0.13 -3.21 9.16
CA ALA A 137 0.86 -2.28 9.69
C ALA A 137 1.60 -1.51 8.58
N ALA A 138 2.04 -2.20 7.52
CA ALA A 138 2.71 -1.57 6.38
C ALA A 138 1.78 -0.61 5.63
N THR A 139 0.51 -0.97 5.42
CA THR A 139 -0.43 -0.07 4.73
C THR A 139 -0.67 1.21 5.54
N ARG A 140 -0.91 1.08 6.85
CA ARG A 140 -1.09 2.25 7.73
C ARG A 140 0.16 3.14 7.73
N ALA A 141 1.35 2.54 7.85
CA ALA A 141 2.61 3.29 7.85
C ALA A 141 2.89 3.96 6.50
N ALA A 142 2.57 3.33 5.37
CA ALA A 142 2.71 3.93 4.05
C ALA A 142 1.76 5.12 3.84
N ILE A 143 0.55 5.08 4.41
CA ILE A 143 -0.36 6.24 4.43
C ILE A 143 0.25 7.38 5.25
N GLU A 144 0.79 7.08 6.43
CA GLU A 144 1.44 8.08 7.29
C GLU A 144 2.68 8.70 6.62
N ASP A 145 3.50 7.88 5.96
CA ASP A 145 4.65 8.32 5.17
C ASP A 145 4.22 9.26 4.04
N ALA A 146 3.17 8.91 3.30
CA ALA A 146 2.63 9.75 2.22
C ALA A 146 2.11 11.11 2.71
N LEU A 147 1.52 11.14 3.90
CA LEU A 147 0.98 12.36 4.51
C LEU A 147 2.05 13.19 5.23
N THR A 148 3.24 12.64 5.48
CA THR A 148 4.31 13.36 6.15
C THR A 148 5.10 14.19 5.16
N ASP A 149 5.12 15.50 5.34
CA ASP A 149 5.93 16.38 4.49
C ASP A 149 7.43 16.14 4.75
N ARG A 150 8.14 15.81 3.66
CA ARG A 150 9.59 15.58 3.67
C ARG A 150 10.31 16.88 3.31
N ASP A 151 10.69 17.64 4.32
CA ASP A 151 11.38 18.92 4.14
C ASP A 151 12.82 18.75 3.62
N ALA A 152 13.49 19.87 3.34
CA ALA A 152 14.85 19.85 2.82
C ALA A 152 15.86 19.24 3.81
N ASN A 153 15.60 19.27 5.12
CA ASN A 153 16.46 18.66 6.12
C ASN A 153 16.35 17.13 6.09
N TYR A 154 15.14 16.60 6.01
CA TYR A 154 14.90 15.18 5.79
C TYR A 154 15.62 14.71 4.53
N VAL A 155 15.44 15.40 3.39
CA VAL A 155 16.07 15.04 2.11
C VAL A 155 17.60 15.01 2.23
N ARG A 156 18.21 16.04 2.83
CA ARG A 156 19.66 16.06 3.08
C ARG A 156 20.10 14.96 4.03
N GLY A 157 19.32 14.66 5.06
CA GLY A 157 19.57 13.57 6.00
C GLY A 157 19.61 12.21 5.29
N VAL A 158 18.63 11.93 4.42
CA VAL A 158 18.65 10.71 3.60
C VAL A 158 19.86 10.66 2.67
N ALA A 159 20.16 11.75 1.96
CA ALA A 159 21.32 11.83 1.07
C ALA A 159 22.66 11.63 1.80
N GLY A 160 22.74 12.04 3.07
CA GLY A 160 23.89 11.82 3.93
C GLY A 160 24.15 10.34 4.27
N ARG A 161 23.13 9.47 4.21
CA ARG A 161 23.24 8.04 4.52
C ARG A 161 23.71 7.19 3.35
N ARG A 162 23.88 7.75 2.14
CA ARG A 162 24.11 6.99 0.89
C ARG A 162 25.26 5.99 0.93
N GLU A 163 26.36 6.31 1.62
CA GLU A 163 27.55 5.43 1.73
C GLU A 163 27.37 4.28 2.74
N HIS A 164 26.33 4.35 3.57
CA HIS A 164 26.01 3.38 4.62
C HIS A 164 24.61 2.78 4.43
N ALA A 165 23.99 3.03 3.28
CA ALA A 165 22.70 2.47 2.95
C ALA A 165 22.81 0.94 2.85
N ASN A 166 21.84 0.24 3.42
CA ASN A 166 21.76 -1.21 3.36
C ASN A 166 20.45 -1.62 2.69
N ASN A 167 20.48 -2.71 1.93
CA ASN A 167 19.31 -3.29 1.30
C ASN A 167 19.29 -4.80 1.59
N GLY A 168 18.13 -5.32 2.03
CA GLY A 168 18.02 -6.73 2.43
C GLY A 168 18.35 -7.75 1.34
N TYR A 169 18.31 -7.36 0.06
CA TYR A 169 18.71 -8.18 -1.07
C TYR A 169 20.18 -8.00 -1.49
N TYR A 170 20.85 -6.96 -1.02
CA TYR A 170 22.25 -6.70 -1.36
C TYR A 170 23.17 -7.61 -0.54
N LYS A 171 23.83 -8.55 -1.22
CA LYS A 171 24.78 -9.52 -0.62
C LYS A 171 26.24 -9.16 -0.89
N GLY A 172 26.51 -8.00 -1.48
CA GLY A 172 27.87 -7.55 -1.75
C GLY A 172 28.61 -7.26 -0.44
N LYS A 173 29.88 -7.66 -0.38
CA LYS A 173 30.79 -7.31 0.71
C LYS A 173 31.48 -5.98 0.41
#